data_AF-A0A7C2XI20-F1
#
_entry.id   AF-A0A7C2XI20-F1
#
_cell.length_a   1.000
_cell.length_b   1.000
_cell.length_c   1.000
_cell.angle_alpha   90.00
_cell.angle_beta   90.00
_cell.angle_gamma   90.00
#
_symmetry.space_group_name_H-M   'P 1'
#
loop_
_entity.id
_entity.type
_entity.pdbx_description
1 polymer ?
#
loop_
_entity_poly.entity_id
_entity_poly.type
_entity_poly.pdbx_seq_one_letter_code
_entity_poly.pdbx_strand_id
1 'polypeptide(L)'
;MIRIASILTGGVALLAAGCVHETTQRGDIAVKADVVVTEDGAGGYDFAYNAPYFDGKGNFDFSQKGALGNRVTLSFTIADGSVAGLKFKPNGADAMWIVDKKDVDPSTGSPRGPYEGRQFHSFAVSADGQTLTVVDENNDGVLYRYGLRFDLGGVTVIDDPDGQNGGSGGHG
;
A
#
# COMPACT_ATOMS: atom_id res chain seq x y z
N MET A 1 29.35 -7.71 -81.06
CA MET A 1 30.34 -6.98 -80.23
C MET A 1 29.51 -6.02 -79.39
N ILE A 2 29.38 -6.10 -78.07
CA ILE A 2 30.32 -6.33 -76.96
C ILE A 2 29.61 -7.16 -75.86
N ARG A 3 30.34 -8.06 -75.21
CA ARG A 3 29.98 -8.74 -73.95
C ARG A 3 30.38 -7.87 -72.75
N ILE A 4 29.75 -8.05 -71.58
CA ILE A 4 30.25 -7.93 -70.18
C ILE A 4 28.99 -7.82 -69.29
N ALA A 5 28.55 -8.84 -68.54
CA ALA A 5 29.08 -9.54 -67.35
C ALA A 5 28.48 -8.99 -66.04
N SER A 6 27.90 -9.91 -65.27
CA SER A 6 27.29 -9.74 -63.95
C SER A 6 28.30 -9.29 -62.89
N ILE A 7 27.86 -8.48 -61.93
CA ILE A 7 28.48 -8.40 -60.60
C ILE A 7 27.37 -8.54 -59.55
N LEU A 8 27.42 -9.66 -58.82
CA LEU A 8 26.84 -9.80 -57.49
C LEU A 8 27.67 -8.98 -56.51
N THR A 9 27.01 -8.14 -55.73
CA THR A 9 27.44 -7.69 -54.39
C THR A 9 26.16 -7.66 -53.57
N GLY A 10 25.92 -8.61 -52.68
CA GLY A 10 26.73 -8.81 -51.49
C GLY A 10 25.93 -8.23 -50.33
N GLY A 11 24.94 -9.00 -49.87
CA GLY A 11 24.11 -8.64 -48.73
C GLY A 11 24.94 -8.67 -47.44
N VAL A 12 24.80 -7.61 -46.64
CA VAL A 12 24.93 -7.67 -45.20
C VAL A 12 23.79 -6.82 -44.64
N ALA A 13 22.64 -7.43 -44.43
CA ALA A 13 21.65 -6.84 -43.54
C ALA A 13 22.21 -6.99 -42.13
N LEU A 14 22.74 -5.89 -41.56
CA LEU A 14 22.95 -5.80 -40.12
C LEU A 14 21.58 -5.96 -39.46
N LEU A 15 21.30 -7.17 -38.98
CA LEU A 15 20.30 -7.38 -37.94
C LEU A 15 20.82 -6.65 -36.70
N ALA A 16 20.46 -5.37 -36.57
CA ALA A 16 20.46 -4.72 -35.28
C ALA A 16 19.52 -5.54 -34.41
N ALA A 17 20.10 -6.41 -33.58
CA ALA A 17 19.45 -6.92 -32.38
C ALA A 17 19.22 -5.71 -31.47
N GLY A 18 18.22 -4.89 -31.82
CA GLY A 18 17.62 -3.98 -30.87
C GLY A 18 17.06 -4.88 -29.79
N CYS A 19 17.73 -4.92 -28.64
CA CYS A 19 17.06 -5.27 -27.41
C CYS A 19 15.89 -4.29 -27.31
N VAL A 20 14.71 -4.75 -27.72
CA VAL A 20 13.46 -4.15 -27.26
C VAL A 20 13.50 -4.42 -25.77
N HIS A 21 14.06 -3.47 -25.01
CA HIS A 21 13.64 -3.30 -23.65
C HIS A 21 12.14 -3.00 -23.80
N GLU A 22 11.32 -4.03 -23.66
CA GLU A 22 9.93 -3.83 -23.29
C GLU A 22 10.00 -3.07 -21.97
N THR A 23 9.93 -1.74 -22.07
CA THR A 23 9.54 -0.91 -20.96
C THR A 23 8.11 -1.33 -20.68
N THR A 24 7.93 -2.36 -19.85
CA THR A 24 6.62 -2.75 -19.35
C THR A 24 6.01 -1.46 -18.80
N GLN A 25 4.99 -0.94 -19.49
CA GLN A 25 4.39 0.33 -19.13
C GLN A 25 3.70 0.11 -17.78
N ARG A 26 4.38 0.53 -16.70
CA ARG A 26 3.82 0.52 -15.34
C ARG A 26 2.61 1.43 -15.36
N GLY A 27 1.42 0.87 -15.14
CA GLY A 27 0.19 1.62 -14.92
C GLY A 27 0.06 2.06 -13.47
N ASP A 28 -0.85 3.00 -13.24
CA ASP A 28 -1.26 3.46 -11.91
C ASP A 28 -2.63 2.87 -11.58
N ILE A 29 -2.76 2.25 -10.40
CA ILE A 29 -4.00 1.68 -9.89
C ILE A 29 -4.42 2.41 -8.63
N ALA A 30 -5.66 2.89 -8.62
CA ALA A 30 -6.27 3.47 -7.42
C ALA A 30 -7.04 2.38 -6.65
N VAL A 31 -6.70 2.22 -5.38
CA VAL A 31 -7.37 1.33 -4.43
C VAL A 31 -8.03 2.21 -3.37
N LYS A 32 -9.36 2.10 -3.25
CA LYS A 32 -10.13 2.78 -2.22
C LYS A 32 -10.52 1.78 -1.14
N ALA A 33 -10.28 2.14 0.11
CA ALA A 33 -10.62 1.34 1.27
C ALA A 33 -11.46 2.19 2.23
N ASP A 34 -12.74 1.86 2.37
CA ASP A 34 -13.57 2.47 3.40
C ASP A 34 -13.28 1.76 4.72
N VAL A 35 -12.95 2.53 5.76
CA VAL A 35 -12.63 2.04 7.10
C VAL A 35 -13.81 2.35 8.01
N VAL A 36 -14.47 1.32 8.50
CA VAL A 36 -15.54 1.43 9.50
C VAL A 36 -14.91 1.21 10.86
N VAL A 37 -15.10 2.17 11.78
CA VAL A 37 -14.61 2.09 13.16
C VAL A 37 -15.78 2.11 14.13
N THR A 38 -15.87 1.13 15.01
CA THR A 38 -16.94 1.01 16.02
C THR A 38 -16.35 0.82 17.41
N GLU A 39 -16.93 1.45 18.43
CA GLU A 39 -16.58 1.17 19.83
C GLU A 39 -17.04 -0.24 20.23
N ASP A 40 -16.18 -0.98 20.92
CA ASP A 40 -16.46 -2.37 21.36
C ASP A 40 -17.27 -2.45 22.67
N GLY A 41 -17.54 -1.30 23.31
CA GLY A 41 -18.22 -1.19 24.60
C GLY A 41 -17.34 -1.48 25.83
N ALA A 42 -16.10 -1.93 25.65
CA ALA A 42 -15.08 -2.10 26.69
C ALA A 42 -14.03 -0.97 26.69
N GLY A 43 -14.18 0.01 25.80
CA GLY A 43 -13.26 1.14 25.63
C GLY A 43 -12.21 0.91 24.55
N GLY A 44 -12.31 -0.19 23.80
CA GLY A 44 -11.57 -0.46 22.59
C GLY A 44 -12.40 -0.16 21.33
N TYR A 45 -11.81 -0.47 20.18
CA TYR A 45 -12.42 -0.22 18.87
C TYR A 45 -12.23 -1.42 17.95
N ASP A 46 -13.27 -1.75 17.21
CA ASP A 46 -13.24 -2.70 16.11
C ASP A 46 -13.09 -1.98 14.77
N PHE A 47 -12.33 -2.58 13.86
CA PHE A 47 -12.10 -2.05 12.51
C PHE A 47 -12.57 -3.05 11.47
N ALA A 48 -13.25 -2.53 10.45
CA ALA A 48 -13.63 -3.28 9.27
C ALA A 48 -13.30 -2.50 8.00
N TYR A 49 -12.92 -3.23 6.96
CA TYR A 49 -12.50 -2.67 5.68
C TYR A 49 -13.43 -3.11 4.57
N ASN A 50 -13.89 -2.15 3.77
CA ASN A 50 -14.52 -2.39 2.49
C ASN A 50 -13.59 -1.89 1.38
N ALA A 51 -12.84 -2.81 0.78
CA ALA A 51 -11.83 -2.48 -0.22
C ALA A 51 -11.65 -3.63 -1.22
N PRO A 52 -11.25 -3.34 -2.47
CA PRO A 52 -10.74 -4.37 -3.35
C PRO A 52 -9.41 -4.91 -2.81
N TYR A 53 -9.09 -6.16 -3.15
CA TYR A 53 -7.88 -6.88 -2.72
C TYR A 53 -7.81 -7.21 -1.22
N PHE A 54 -8.80 -6.79 -0.42
CA PHE A 54 -8.90 -7.16 0.99
C PHE A 54 -9.41 -8.60 1.15
N ASP A 55 -8.68 -9.43 1.90
CA ASP A 55 -8.97 -10.86 2.06
C ASP A 55 -9.89 -11.20 3.25
N GLY A 56 -10.39 -10.19 3.98
CA GLY A 56 -11.21 -10.37 5.17
C GLY A 56 -10.43 -10.76 6.44
N LYS A 57 -9.10 -10.94 6.33
CA LYS A 57 -8.20 -11.32 7.44
C LYS A 57 -7.20 -10.22 7.78
N GLY A 58 -7.46 -8.99 7.31
CA GLY A 58 -6.56 -7.86 7.53
C GLY A 58 -5.51 -7.67 6.42
N ASN A 59 -5.48 -8.50 5.36
CA ASN A 59 -4.47 -8.40 4.31
C ASN A 59 -5.04 -7.81 3.02
N PHE A 60 -4.19 -7.04 2.33
CA PHE A 60 -4.35 -6.60 0.95
C PHE A 60 -3.45 -7.44 0.05
N ASP A 61 -4.04 -8.22 -0.84
CA ASP A 61 -3.34 -9.10 -1.77
C ASP A 61 -3.20 -8.48 -3.17
N PHE A 62 -2.03 -7.91 -3.46
CA PHE A 62 -1.73 -7.32 -4.77
C PHE A 62 -1.13 -8.30 -5.78
N SER A 63 -1.06 -9.61 -5.47
CA SER A 63 -0.66 -10.65 -6.44
C SER A 63 -1.71 -10.84 -7.55
N GLN A 64 -2.92 -10.34 -7.32
CA GLN A 64 -4.06 -10.51 -8.20
C GLN A 64 -3.87 -9.79 -9.55
N LYS A 65 -4.48 -10.36 -10.60
CA LYS A 65 -4.32 -9.91 -11.99
C LYS A 65 -4.79 -8.46 -12.15
N GLY A 66 -3.83 -7.55 -12.10
CA GLY A 66 -4.08 -6.12 -12.16
C GLY A 66 -3.06 -5.35 -11.33
N ALA A 67 -2.85 -5.68 -10.06
CA ALA A 67 -2.00 -4.89 -9.18
C ALA A 67 -0.49 -5.18 -9.35
N LEU A 68 -0.12 -6.44 -9.61
CA LEU A 68 1.28 -6.82 -9.86
C LEU A 68 1.86 -6.06 -11.06
N GLY A 69 3.03 -5.43 -10.88
CA GLY A 69 3.70 -4.69 -11.94
C GLY A 69 3.25 -3.24 -12.08
N ASN A 70 2.25 -2.80 -11.31
CA ASN A 70 1.69 -1.45 -11.31
C ASN A 70 1.99 -0.68 -10.01
N ARG A 71 2.01 0.65 -10.11
CA ARG A 71 2.04 1.53 -8.93
C ARG A 71 0.65 1.55 -8.31
N VAL A 72 0.57 1.42 -6.98
CA VAL A 72 -0.71 1.39 -6.27
C VAL A 72 -0.86 2.65 -5.43
N THR A 73 -1.91 3.42 -5.70
CA THR A 73 -2.34 4.54 -4.84
C THR A 73 -3.45 4.02 -3.92
N LEU A 74 -3.15 3.88 -2.64
CA LEU A 74 -4.09 3.46 -1.60
C LEU A 74 -4.71 4.69 -0.94
N SER A 75 -6.04 4.76 -0.93
CA SER A 75 -6.79 5.79 -0.21
C SER A 75 -7.70 5.12 0.81
N PHE A 76 -7.40 5.34 2.10
CA PHE A 76 -8.23 4.94 3.22
C PHE A 76 -9.15 6.10 3.60
N THR A 77 -10.45 5.86 3.67
CA THR A 77 -11.45 6.87 4.04
C THR A 77 -12.25 6.38 5.23
N ILE A 78 -12.38 7.23 6.26
CA ILE A 78 -13.24 6.94 7.40
C ILE A 78 -14.69 6.92 6.90
N ALA A 79 -15.34 5.76 7.01
CA ALA A 79 -16.68 5.54 6.48
C ALA A 79 -17.74 6.26 7.32
N ASP A 80 -18.84 6.64 6.66
CA ASP A 80 -20.01 7.20 7.33
C ASP A 80 -20.54 6.24 8.41
N GLY A 81 -20.88 6.77 9.58
CA GLY A 81 -21.32 5.98 10.73
C GLY A 81 -20.21 5.44 11.62
N SER A 82 -18.93 5.71 11.29
CA SER A 82 -17.81 5.48 12.20
C SER A 82 -17.88 6.40 13.43
N VAL A 83 -17.02 6.14 14.42
CA VAL A 83 -16.89 6.96 15.64
C VAL A 83 -16.80 8.46 15.32
N ALA A 84 -17.69 9.24 15.91
CA ALA A 84 -17.79 10.67 15.66
C ALA A 84 -16.53 11.42 16.12
N GLY A 85 -15.99 12.27 15.25
CA GLY A 85 -14.80 13.06 15.54
C GLY A 85 -13.47 12.33 15.35
N LEU A 86 -13.51 11.05 14.95
CA LEU A 86 -12.32 10.29 14.56
C LEU A 86 -11.70 10.90 13.30
N LYS A 87 -10.39 11.08 13.30
CA LYS A 87 -9.61 11.59 12.18
C LYS A 87 -8.31 10.81 12.05
N PHE A 88 -7.74 10.68 10.86
CA PHE A 88 -6.35 10.25 10.75
C PHE A 88 -5.42 11.22 11.47
N LYS A 89 -4.33 10.70 12.06
CA LYS A 89 -3.27 11.57 12.56
C LYS A 89 -2.75 12.46 11.42
N PRO A 90 -2.54 13.77 11.65
CA PRO A 90 -2.28 14.73 10.57
C PRO A 90 -0.91 14.56 9.92
N ASN A 91 0.02 13.87 10.59
CA ASN A 91 1.31 13.52 10.02
C ASN A 91 1.21 12.13 9.38
N GLY A 92 1.36 12.05 8.05
CA GLY A 92 1.25 10.79 7.31
C GLY A 92 2.17 9.67 7.80
N ALA A 93 3.36 10.01 8.30
CA ALA A 93 4.30 9.04 8.88
C ALA A 93 3.84 8.48 10.24
N ASP A 94 2.94 9.17 10.93
CA ASP A 94 2.28 8.71 12.16
C ASP A 94 0.87 8.17 11.89
N ALA A 95 0.33 8.36 10.69
CA ALA A 95 -1.01 7.89 10.34
C ALA A 95 -1.05 6.42 9.94
N MET A 96 0.07 5.86 9.44
CA MET A 96 0.11 4.48 8.96
C MET A 96 1.51 3.87 8.93
N TRP A 97 1.56 2.54 9.03
CA TRP A 97 2.73 1.72 8.72
C TRP A 97 2.35 0.40 8.04
N ILE A 98 3.28 -0.21 7.31
CA ILE A 98 3.13 -1.58 6.82
C ILE A 98 3.47 -2.54 7.97
N VAL A 99 2.53 -3.42 8.29
CA VAL A 99 2.72 -4.54 9.20
C VAL A 99 3.23 -5.72 8.36
N ASP A 100 4.50 -5.66 7.95
CA ASP A 100 5.21 -6.86 7.57
C ASP A 100 5.78 -7.48 8.86
N LYS A 101 5.25 -8.64 9.24
CA LYS A 101 5.26 -9.20 10.61
C LYS A 101 6.66 -9.41 11.21
N LYS A 102 7.72 -9.27 10.41
CA LYS A 102 9.12 -9.49 10.81
C LYS A 102 9.89 -8.22 11.21
N ASP A 103 9.38 -7.02 10.93
CA ASP A 103 10.16 -5.77 11.05
C ASP A 103 9.40 -4.62 11.76
N VAL A 104 8.70 -4.85 12.86
CA VAL A 104 8.09 -3.78 13.71
C VAL A 104 8.73 -3.77 15.10
N ASP A 105 9.00 -2.58 15.63
CA ASP A 105 9.49 -2.39 16.98
C ASP A 105 8.35 -2.54 18.00
N PRO A 106 8.43 -3.54 18.90
CA PRO A 106 7.35 -3.88 19.81
C PRO A 106 7.20 -2.86 20.97
N SER A 107 8.13 -1.91 21.13
CA SER A 107 8.06 -0.91 22.20
C SER A 107 7.43 0.42 21.75
N THR A 108 7.45 0.70 20.45
CA THR A 108 6.95 1.97 19.86
C THR A 108 5.88 1.76 18.78
N GLY A 109 5.72 0.54 18.28
CA GLY A 109 4.85 0.21 17.16
C GLY A 109 5.36 0.75 15.82
N SER A 110 6.59 1.22 15.74
CA SER A 110 7.21 1.79 14.53
C SER A 110 7.94 0.71 13.73
N PRO A 111 7.98 0.75 12.38
CA PRO A 111 8.78 -0.15 11.57
C PRO A 111 10.29 -0.12 11.93
N ARG A 112 10.97 -1.27 11.83
CA ARG A 112 12.42 -1.48 11.98
C ARG A 112 13.10 -1.55 10.60
N GLY A 113 14.39 -1.19 10.54
CA GLY A 113 15.23 -1.32 9.33
C GLY A 113 15.40 -0.02 8.51
N PRO A 114 15.98 -0.06 7.29
CA PRO A 114 16.32 1.14 6.50
C PRO A 114 15.10 1.93 5.98
N TYR A 115 13.90 1.54 6.39
CA TYR A 115 12.61 1.98 5.89
C TYR A 115 11.92 2.95 6.85
N GLU A 116 12.69 3.80 7.54
CA GLU A 116 12.25 4.99 8.30
C GLU A 116 11.31 5.89 7.47
N GLY A 117 10.03 5.53 7.33
CA GLY A 117 9.05 6.28 6.53
C GLY A 117 9.24 6.25 5.01
N ARG A 118 10.20 5.46 4.48
CA ARG A 118 10.49 5.36 3.03
C ARG A 118 9.74 4.23 2.29
N GLN A 119 8.81 3.56 2.96
CA GLN A 119 8.03 2.45 2.37
C GLN A 119 7.01 2.93 1.33
N PHE A 120 6.57 4.19 1.43
CA PHE A 120 5.63 4.78 0.49
C PHE A 120 6.25 6.03 -0.13
N HIS A 121 6.00 6.21 -1.41
CA HIS A 121 6.55 7.32 -2.19
C HIS A 121 5.97 8.67 -1.76
N SER A 122 4.70 8.68 -1.36
CA SER A 122 4.01 9.87 -0.89
C SER A 122 2.96 9.52 0.15
N PHE A 123 2.63 10.53 0.95
CA PHE A 123 1.60 10.49 1.99
C PHE A 123 0.84 11.81 2.02
N ALA A 124 -0.47 11.74 2.15
CA ALA A 124 -1.32 12.90 2.35
C ALA A 124 -2.53 12.55 3.21
N VAL A 125 -2.81 13.39 4.20
CA VAL A 125 -4.08 13.38 4.94
C VAL A 125 -4.90 14.56 4.46
N SER A 126 -6.19 14.34 4.18
CA SER A 126 -7.10 15.39 3.76
C SER A 126 -7.27 16.45 4.87
N ALA A 127 -7.61 17.68 4.48
CA ALA A 127 -7.71 18.80 5.43
C ALA A 127 -8.75 18.59 6.55
N ASP A 128 -9.78 17.79 6.29
CA ASP A 128 -10.78 17.39 7.29
C ASP A 128 -10.32 16.23 8.19
N GLY A 129 -9.23 15.55 7.82
CA GLY A 129 -8.68 14.38 8.51
C GLY A 129 -9.36 13.05 8.13
N GLN A 130 -10.28 13.04 7.16
CA GLN A 130 -11.12 11.87 6.88
C GLN A 130 -10.52 10.89 5.89
N THR A 131 -9.51 11.29 5.11
CA THR A 131 -8.88 10.44 4.10
C THR A 131 -7.37 10.48 4.25
N LEU A 132 -6.77 9.30 4.31
CA LEU A 132 -5.33 9.07 4.17
C LEU A 132 -5.06 8.49 2.79
N THR A 133 -4.17 9.11 2.02
CA THR A 133 -3.70 8.59 0.73
C THR A 133 -2.21 8.34 0.77
N VAL A 134 -1.80 7.17 0.27
CA VAL A 134 -0.39 6.80 0.09
C VAL A 134 -0.14 6.21 -1.28
N VAL A 135 1.11 6.29 -1.72
CA VAL A 135 1.57 5.62 -2.93
C VAL A 135 2.52 4.50 -2.55
N ASP A 136 2.06 3.27 -2.74
CA ASP A 136 2.84 2.05 -2.61
C ASP A 136 3.54 1.73 -3.94
N GLU A 137 4.87 1.68 -3.93
CA GLU A 137 5.71 1.36 -5.09
C GLU A 137 6.40 0.00 -4.98
N ASN A 138 6.07 -0.83 -3.98
CA ASN A 138 6.72 -2.12 -3.74
C ASN A 138 6.64 -3.03 -4.96
N ASN A 139 5.52 -2.97 -5.69
CA ASN A 139 5.35 -3.54 -7.04
C ASN A 139 5.66 -5.06 -7.14
N ASP A 140 5.69 -5.75 -6.01
CA ASP A 140 6.10 -7.14 -5.89
C ASP A 140 4.90 -8.10 -5.88
N GLY A 141 3.68 -7.56 -5.74
CA GLY A 141 2.44 -8.32 -5.66
C GLY A 141 2.37 -9.18 -4.40
N VAL A 142 3.00 -8.76 -3.30
CA VAL A 142 2.93 -9.47 -2.02
C VAL A 142 1.64 -9.09 -1.25
N LEU A 143 1.30 -9.89 -0.24
CA LEU A 143 0.25 -9.58 0.72
C LEU A 143 0.78 -8.61 1.79
N TYR A 144 0.10 -7.50 1.96
CA TYR A 144 0.43 -6.49 2.96
C TYR A 144 -0.66 -6.36 4.00
N ARG A 145 -0.27 -6.03 5.23
CA ARG A 145 -1.18 -5.50 6.24
C ARG A 145 -0.77 -4.08 6.57
N TYR A 146 -1.73 -3.25 6.89
CA TYR A 146 -1.50 -1.86 7.23
C TYR A 146 -2.04 -1.60 8.63
N GLY A 147 -1.23 -0.98 9.47
CA GLY A 147 -1.70 -0.44 10.74
C GLY A 147 -2.07 1.03 10.55
N LEU A 148 -3.22 1.44 11.06
CA LEU A 148 -3.73 2.81 10.93
C LEU A 148 -3.80 3.49 12.30
N ARG A 149 -3.54 4.79 12.33
CA ARG A 149 -3.60 5.60 13.56
C ARG A 149 -4.50 6.80 13.37
N PHE A 150 -5.35 6.98 14.36
CA PHE A 150 -6.36 8.01 14.39
C PHE A 150 -6.20 8.88 15.64
N ASP A 151 -6.64 10.13 15.53
CA ASP A 151 -6.89 11.04 16.64
C ASP A 151 -8.39 11.09 16.92
N LEU A 152 -8.74 10.91 18.19
CA LEU A 152 -10.08 11.12 18.72
C LEU A 152 -9.98 12.09 19.90
N GLY A 153 -10.06 13.39 19.60
CA GLY A 153 -9.99 14.43 20.63
C GLY A 153 -8.71 14.39 21.46
N GLY A 154 -7.57 14.07 20.84
CA GLY A 154 -6.28 13.91 21.51
C GLY A 154 -5.97 12.51 22.03
N VAL A 155 -6.91 11.56 21.97
CA VAL A 155 -6.67 10.14 22.21
C VAL A 155 -6.20 9.48 20.92
N THR A 156 -5.15 8.67 20.98
CA THR A 156 -4.73 7.87 19.83
C THR A 156 -5.52 6.56 19.80
N VAL A 157 -6.25 6.36 18.71
CA VAL A 157 -6.92 5.09 18.39
C VAL A 157 -6.07 4.39 17.33
N ILE A 158 -5.81 3.10 17.52
CA ILE A 158 -4.86 2.33 16.71
C ILE A 158 -5.60 1.15 16.11
N ASP A 159 -5.55 1.02 14.79
CA ASP A 159 -5.78 -0.26 14.14
C ASP A 159 -4.44 -0.96 14.02
N ASP A 160 -4.23 -1.97 14.88
CA ASP A 160 -3.10 -2.86 14.80
C ASP A 160 -3.61 -4.26 14.39
N PRO A 161 -3.41 -4.67 13.12
CA PRO A 161 -3.89 -5.95 12.62
C PRO A 161 -3.20 -7.16 13.27
N ASP A 162 -2.12 -6.97 14.05
CA ASP A 162 -1.49 -8.02 14.85
C ASP A 162 -1.72 -7.87 16.36
N GLY A 163 -2.11 -6.68 16.82
CA GLY A 163 -2.37 -6.34 18.20
C GLY A 163 -3.81 -5.89 18.39
N GLN A 164 -4.69 -6.80 18.83
CA GLN A 164 -6.04 -6.41 19.24
C GLN A 164 -6.01 -5.18 20.14
N ASN A 165 -6.81 -4.18 19.78
CA ASN A 165 -7.10 -3.01 20.59
C ASN A 165 -7.41 -3.41 22.03
N GLY A 166 -6.56 -3.01 22.97
CA GLY A 166 -6.92 -2.94 24.39
C GLY A 166 -7.34 -4.25 25.06
N GLY A 167 -6.67 -5.38 24.83
CA GLY A 167 -6.84 -6.58 25.65
C GLY A 167 -6.15 -6.48 27.02
N SER A 168 -6.72 -5.72 27.96
CA SER A 168 -6.36 -5.91 29.37
C SER A 168 -6.93 -7.24 29.89
N GLY A 169 -6.05 -8.17 30.25
CA GLY A 169 -6.32 -9.40 31.01
C GLY A 169 -6.48 -10.66 30.15
N GLY A 170 -5.88 -11.82 30.42
CA GLY A 170 -5.09 -12.38 31.52
C GLY A 170 -4.66 -13.79 31.07
N HIS A 171 -3.65 -14.45 31.62
CA HIS A 171 -3.70 -15.19 32.88
C HIS A 171 -2.40 -16.01 33.03
N GLY A 172 -1.98 -16.30 34.27
CA GLY A 172 -1.08 -17.41 34.59
C GLY A 172 0.09 -17.04 35.48
#